data_AF-A0A6P7GJL3-F1
#
_entry.id   AF-A0A6P7GJL3-F1
#
_cell.length_a   1.000
_cell.length_b   1.000
_cell.length_c   1.000
_cell.angle_alpha   90.00
_cell.angle_beta   90.00
_cell.angle_gamma   90.00
#
_symmetry.space_group_name_H-M   'P 1'
#
loop_
_entity.id
_entity.type
_entity.pdbx_description
1 polymer ?
#
loop_
_entity_poly.entity_id
_entity_poly.type
_entity_poly.pdbx_seq_one_letter_code
_entity_poly.pdbx_strand_id
1 'polypeptide(L)'
;MRRAHAGNYYEPLPQASNEIEDENDRMTNDLQEKIGVLKSLTIDIGNEVKYQDRMLRDVDDDLDKTGGFLGTTMSRVLRLSKGSHNYLILYLFVFSVVVFFILYLVIKFR
;
A
#
# COMPACT_ATOMS: atom_id res chain seq x y z
N MET A 1 -73.26 63.13 -16.28
CA MET A 1 -71.86 63.16 -16.74
C MET A 1 -71.00 63.55 -15.55
N ARG A 2 -69.85 62.97 -15.21
CA ARG A 2 -69.15 61.70 -15.48
C ARG A 2 -68.09 61.70 -14.36
N ARG A 3 -68.14 60.76 -13.42
CA ARG A 3 -67.16 60.65 -12.33
C ARG A 3 -65.79 60.32 -12.94
N ALA A 4 -64.77 61.11 -12.61
CA ALA A 4 -63.40 60.85 -13.01
C ALA A 4 -62.84 59.72 -12.14
N HIS A 5 -62.51 58.60 -12.80
CA HIS A 5 -61.73 57.53 -12.19
C HIS A 5 -60.27 57.99 -12.12
N ALA A 6 -59.76 58.14 -10.90
CA ALA A 6 -58.32 58.22 -10.66
C ALA A 6 -57.71 56.87 -11.02
N GLY A 7 -56.97 56.83 -12.12
CA GLY A 7 -56.18 55.67 -12.50
C GLY A 7 -54.95 55.60 -11.60
N ASN A 8 -54.86 54.53 -10.81
CA ASN A 8 -53.60 54.15 -10.18
C ASN A 8 -52.64 53.73 -11.28
N TYR A 9 -51.65 54.57 -11.56
CA TYR A 9 -50.52 54.20 -12.41
C TYR A 9 -49.64 53.25 -11.61
N TYR A 10 -49.55 52.00 -12.07
CA TYR A 10 -48.59 51.05 -11.54
C TYR A 10 -47.21 51.46 -12.05
N GLU A 11 -46.34 51.85 -11.14
CA GLU A 11 -44.93 52.13 -11.44
C GLU A 11 -44.23 50.80 -11.77
N PRO A 12 -43.51 50.67 -12.91
CA PRO A 12 -42.80 49.44 -13.23
C PRO A 12 -41.68 49.22 -12.20
N LEU A 13 -41.60 48.03 -11.64
CA LEU A 13 -40.51 47.65 -10.74
C LEU A 13 -39.15 47.79 -11.45
N PRO A 14 -38.07 48.16 -10.74
CA PRO A 14 -36.79 48.50 -11.37
C PRO A 14 -36.18 47.29 -12.09
N GLN A 15 -35.72 47.47 -13.33
CA GLN A 15 -34.99 46.47 -14.12
C GLN A 15 -33.76 45.88 -13.40
N ALA A 16 -33.25 46.58 -12.38
CA ALA A 16 -32.18 46.11 -11.50
C ALA A 16 -32.49 44.77 -10.79
N SER A 17 -33.76 44.42 -10.56
CA SER A 17 -34.10 43.11 -9.98
C SER A 17 -33.77 41.96 -10.93
N ASN A 18 -34.01 42.14 -12.23
CA ASN A 18 -33.76 41.12 -13.23
C ASN A 18 -32.26 40.92 -13.48
N GLU A 19 -31.47 42.01 -13.45
CA GLU A 19 -30.01 41.91 -13.58
C GLU A 19 -29.37 41.14 -12.40
N ILE A 20 -29.87 41.36 -11.18
CA ILE A 20 -29.41 40.64 -9.98
C ILE A 20 -29.87 39.17 -9.99
N GLU A 21 -31.06 38.90 -10.52
CA GLU A 21 -31.59 37.53 -10.66
C GLU A 21 -30.81 36.74 -11.72
N ASP A 22 -30.53 37.34 -12.88
CA ASP A 22 -29.69 36.76 -13.93
C ASP A 22 -28.25 36.48 -13.45
N GLU A 23 -27.69 37.36 -12.60
CA GLU A 23 -26.36 37.17 -12.02
C GLU A 23 -26.37 36.04 -10.97
N ASN A 24 -27.42 35.93 -10.15
CA ASN A 24 -27.62 34.80 -9.24
C ASN A 24 -27.76 33.46 -9.97
N ASP A 25 -28.50 33.43 -11.06
CA ASP A 25 -28.65 32.21 -11.88
C ASP A 25 -27.33 31.78 -12.49
N ARG A 26 -26.51 32.73 -12.97
CA ARG A 26 -25.15 32.44 -13.45
C ARG A 26 -24.25 31.89 -12.34
N MET A 27 -24.25 32.52 -11.17
CA MET A 27 -23.46 32.05 -10.02
C MET A 27 -23.91 30.66 -9.56
N THR A 28 -25.22 30.38 -9.59
CA THR A 28 -25.77 29.08 -9.21
C THR A 28 -25.37 28.00 -10.20
N ASN A 29 -25.37 28.30 -11.50
CA ASN A 29 -24.97 27.36 -12.55
C ASN A 29 -23.46 27.03 -12.48
N ASP A 30 -22.61 28.03 -12.25
CA ASP A 30 -21.17 27.84 -12.00
C ASP A 30 -20.92 26.99 -10.74
N LEU A 31 -21.69 27.21 -9.68
CA LEU A 31 -21.61 26.39 -8.47
C LEU A 31 -22.03 24.94 -8.73
N GLN A 32 -23.08 24.72 -9.52
CA GLN A 32 -23.54 23.39 -9.91
C GLN A 32 -22.49 22.65 -10.74
N GLU A 33 -21.81 23.33 -11.67
CA GLU A 33 -20.71 22.77 -12.46
C GLU A 33 -19.55 22.33 -11.55
N LYS A 34 -19.11 23.21 -10.64
CA LYS A 34 -18.06 22.91 -9.66
C LYS A 34 -18.42 21.72 -8.77
N ILE A 35 -19.67 21.64 -8.31
CA ILE A 35 -20.17 20.50 -7.52
C ILE A 35 -20.15 19.21 -8.37
N GLY A 36 -20.50 19.31 -9.66
CA GLY A 36 -20.43 18.20 -10.60
C GLY A 36 -19.01 17.62 -10.71
N VAL A 37 -18.01 18.49 -10.82
CA VAL A 37 -16.58 18.11 -10.86
C VAL A 37 -16.13 17.49 -9.54
N LEU A 38 -16.50 18.07 -8.39
CA LEU A 38 -16.16 17.48 -7.08
C LEU A 38 -16.79 16.10 -6.90
N LYS A 39 -18.03 15.93 -7.38
CA LYS A 39 -18.72 14.64 -7.33
C LYS A 39 -18.01 13.59 -8.18
N SER A 40 -17.61 13.92 -9.41
CA SER A 40 -16.87 12.96 -10.25
C SER A 40 -15.52 12.62 -9.64
N LEU A 41 -14.77 13.63 -9.14
CA LEU A 41 -13.50 13.40 -8.47
C LEU A 41 -13.63 12.47 -7.25
N THR A 42 -14.70 12.64 -6.46
CA THR A 42 -14.96 11.79 -5.29
C THR A 42 -15.26 10.34 -5.71
N ILE A 43 -15.98 10.14 -6.82
CA ILE A 43 -16.25 8.80 -7.37
C ILE A 43 -14.94 8.16 -7.83
N ASP A 44 -14.09 8.91 -8.54
CA ASP A 44 -12.81 8.43 -9.03
C ASP A 44 -11.88 8.04 -7.87
N ILE A 45 -11.79 8.87 -6.83
CA ILE A 45 -11.07 8.53 -5.59
C ILE A 45 -11.62 7.24 -4.98
N GLY A 46 -12.95 7.09 -4.91
CA GLY A 46 -13.57 5.87 -4.38
C GLY A 46 -13.24 4.62 -5.18
N ASN A 47 -13.11 4.73 -6.50
CA ASN A 47 -12.70 3.64 -7.37
C ASN A 47 -11.21 3.32 -7.22
N GLU A 48 -10.37 4.35 -7.17
CA GLU A 48 -8.92 4.22 -6.99
C GLU A 48 -8.58 3.56 -5.65
N VAL A 49 -9.25 3.95 -4.56
CA VAL A 49 -9.07 3.32 -3.25
C VAL A 49 -9.43 1.83 -3.29
N LYS A 50 -10.53 1.45 -3.97
CA LYS A 50 -10.91 0.04 -4.13
C LYS A 50 -9.90 -0.73 -5.00
N TYR A 51 -9.35 -0.08 -6.01
CA TYR A 51 -8.30 -0.66 -6.85
C TYR A 51 -7.01 -0.89 -6.06
N GLN A 52 -6.59 0.10 -5.28
CA GLN A 52 -5.43 0.01 -4.39
C GLN A 52 -5.62 -1.05 -3.30
N ASP A 53 -6.80 -1.18 -2.70
CA ASP A 53 -7.09 -2.27 -1.73
C ASP A 53 -6.86 -3.65 -2.35
N ARG A 54 -7.28 -3.86 -3.60
CA ARG A 54 -7.03 -5.11 -4.32
C ARG A 54 -5.55 -5.33 -4.60
N MET A 55 -4.83 -4.30 -5.02
CA MET A 55 -3.38 -4.42 -5.24
C MET A 55 -2.64 -4.73 -3.94
N LEU A 56 -3.01 -4.10 -2.83
CA LEU A 56 -2.38 -4.36 -1.53
C LEU A 56 -2.58 -5.82 -1.09
N ARG A 57 -3.76 -6.40 -1.32
CA ARG A 57 -4.02 -7.82 -1.05
C ARG A 57 -3.14 -8.74 -1.91
N ASP A 58 -2.96 -8.41 -3.19
CA ASP A 58 -2.10 -9.18 -4.10
C ASP A 58 -0.62 -9.11 -3.67
N VAL A 59 -0.18 -7.93 -3.23
CA VAL A 59 1.16 -7.73 -2.65
C VAL A 59 1.33 -8.53 -1.36
N ASP A 60 0.33 -8.58 -0.49
CA ASP A 60 0.35 -9.38 0.74
C ASP A 60 0.52 -10.88 0.42
N ASP A 61 -0.25 -11.39 -0.54
CA ASP A 61 -0.15 -12.78 -1.01
C ASP A 61 1.25 -13.10 -1.58
N ASP A 62 1.86 -12.16 -2.31
CA ASP A 62 3.22 -12.32 -2.85
C ASP A 62 4.30 -12.21 -1.76
N LEU A 63 4.11 -11.35 -0.76
CA LEU A 63 4.99 -11.28 0.39
C LEU A 63 4.94 -12.56 1.23
N ASP A 64 3.78 -13.18 1.41
CA ASP A 64 3.64 -14.47 2.09
C ASP A 64 4.37 -15.59 1.34
N LYS A 65 4.21 -15.65 0.00
CA LYS A 65 4.94 -16.62 -0.85
C LYS A 65 6.46 -16.44 -0.75
N THR A 66 6.92 -15.19 -0.88
CA THR A 66 8.37 -14.88 -0.80
C THR A 66 8.92 -15.12 0.60
N GLY A 67 8.16 -14.79 1.65
CA GLY A 67 8.47 -15.08 3.04
C GLY A 67 8.62 -16.58 3.32
N GLY A 68 7.73 -17.42 2.78
CA GLY A 68 7.84 -18.88 2.88
C GLY A 68 9.10 -19.45 2.18
N PHE A 69 9.43 -18.93 1.00
CA PHE A 69 10.63 -19.32 0.26
C PHE A 69 11.92 -18.89 1.00
N LEU A 70 11.97 -17.64 1.46
CA LEU A 70 13.09 -17.10 2.23
C LEU A 70 13.26 -17.81 3.57
N GLY A 71 12.17 -18.12 4.27
CA GLY A 71 12.18 -18.90 5.51
C GLY A 71 12.77 -20.30 5.32
N THR A 72 12.40 -20.97 4.23
CA THR A 72 12.99 -22.28 3.86
C THR A 72 14.48 -22.16 3.55
N THR A 73 14.88 -21.12 2.81
CA THR A 73 16.28 -20.85 2.48
C THR A 73 17.09 -20.57 3.75
N MET A 74 16.60 -19.71 4.64
CA MET A 74 17.23 -19.42 5.93
C MET A 74 17.35 -20.67 6.80
N SER A 75 16.32 -21.52 6.85
CA SER A 75 16.38 -22.80 7.57
C SER A 75 17.48 -23.72 7.03
N ARG A 76 17.65 -23.79 5.70
CA ARG A 76 18.75 -24.54 5.07
C ARG A 76 20.11 -23.93 5.40
N VAL A 77 20.26 -22.61 5.33
CA VAL A 77 21.51 -21.90 5.68
C VAL A 77 21.87 -22.11 7.15
N LEU A 78 20.89 -22.02 8.06
CA LEU A 78 21.09 -22.30 9.49
C LEU A 78 21.50 -23.75 9.72
N ARG A 79 20.91 -24.71 8.99
CA ARG A 79 21.28 -26.12 9.06
C ARG A 79 22.68 -26.39 8.50
N LEU A 80 23.08 -25.71 7.42
CA LEU A 80 24.43 -25.73 6.86
C LEU A 80 25.45 -25.16 7.86
N SER A 81 25.13 -24.01 8.47
CA SER A 81 25.95 -23.39 9.52
C SER A 81 26.10 -24.28 10.76
N LYS A 82 25.02 -24.97 11.15
CA LYS A 82 25.01 -25.95 12.24
C LYS A 82 25.46 -27.36 11.82
N GLY A 83 26.02 -27.54 10.62
CA GLY A 83 26.56 -28.79 10.12
C GLY A 83 27.72 -29.29 10.99
N SER A 84 27.37 -29.93 12.11
CA SER A 84 28.25 -30.28 13.19
C SER A 84 29.11 -31.48 12.77
N HIS A 85 30.27 -31.22 12.14
CA HIS A 85 31.19 -32.27 11.71
C HIS A 85 32.02 -32.88 12.85
N ASN A 86 31.47 -32.90 14.06
CA ASN A 86 32.14 -33.28 15.30
C ASN A 86 32.70 -34.71 15.20
N TYR A 87 31.96 -35.59 14.51
CA TYR A 87 32.36 -36.97 14.31
C TYR A 87 33.60 -37.12 13.42
N LEU A 88 33.84 -36.27 12.40
CA LEU A 88 35.12 -36.31 11.66
C LEU A 88 36.24 -35.77 12.52
N ILE A 89 36.01 -34.67 13.24
CA ILE A 89 37.03 -34.07 14.12
C ILE A 89 37.47 -35.11 15.16
N LEU A 90 36.53 -35.83 15.76
CA LEU A 90 36.80 -36.94 16.69
C LEU A 90 37.57 -38.09 16.01
N TYR A 91 37.17 -38.48 14.79
CA TYR A 91 37.84 -39.57 14.06
C TYR A 91 39.28 -39.22 13.70
N LEU A 92 39.54 -37.98 13.25
CA LEU A 92 40.91 -37.50 13.00
C LEU A 92 41.74 -37.41 14.29
N PHE A 93 41.13 -37.03 15.41
CA PHE A 93 41.80 -37.00 16.71
C PHE A 93 42.24 -38.39 17.18
N VAL A 94 41.33 -39.37 17.15
CA VAL A 94 41.64 -40.77 17.51
C VAL A 94 42.70 -41.35 16.58
N PHE A 95 42.58 -41.11 15.27
CA PHE A 95 43.58 -41.52 14.28
C PHE A 95 44.98 -40.98 14.62
N SER A 96 45.09 -39.69 14.95
CA SER A 96 46.35 -39.07 15.37
C SER A 96 46.95 -39.76 16.60
N VAL A 97 46.14 -40.01 17.64
CA VAL A 97 46.57 -40.71 18.86
C VAL A 97 47.09 -42.12 18.55
N VAL A 98 46.41 -42.87 17.68
CA VAL A 98 46.83 -44.21 17.26
C VAL A 98 48.19 -44.16 16.55
N VAL A 99 48.39 -43.22 15.62
CA VAL A 99 49.67 -43.05 14.92
C VAL A 99 50.80 -42.73 15.90
N PHE A 100 50.59 -41.81 16.84
CA PHE A 100 51.57 -41.52 17.90
C PHE A 100 51.89 -42.73 18.76
N PHE A 101 50.88 -43.53 19.10
CA PHE A 101 51.06 -44.75 19.90
C PHE A 101 51.89 -45.80 19.15
N ILE A 102 51.62 -46.01 17.85
CA ILE A 102 52.42 -46.90 17.00
C ILE A 102 53.86 -46.41 16.91
N LEU A 103 54.09 -45.11 16.65
CA LEU A 103 55.43 -44.54 16.62
C LEU A 103 56.16 -44.71 17.95
N TYR A 104 55.48 -44.47 19.07
CA TYR A 104 56.04 -44.70 20.40
C TYR A 104 56.43 -46.16 20.63
N LEU A 105 55.57 -47.11 20.27
CA LEU A 105 55.88 -48.54 20.37
C LEU A 105 57.07 -48.91 19.49
N VAL A 106 57.13 -48.44 18.25
CA VAL A 106 58.25 -48.71 17.33
C VAL A 106 59.58 -48.15 17.87
N ILE A 107 59.57 -46.94 18.43
CA ILE A 107 60.77 -46.33 19.03
C ILE A 107 61.17 -47.07 20.31
N LYS A 108 60.21 -47.55 21.10
CA LYS A 108 60.49 -48.25 22.37
C LYS A 108 60.89 -49.71 22.19
N PHE A 109 60.40 -50.39 21.15
CA PHE A 109 60.75 -51.78 20.84
C PHE A 109 62.02 -51.92 20.00
N ARG A 110 62.60 -50.81 19.55
CA ARG A 110 63.86 -50.75 18.84
C ARG A 110 64.96 -50.22 19.75
#